data_AF-A0A951ZNX6-F1
#
_entry.id   AF-A0A951ZNX6-F1
#
_cell.length_a   1.000
_cell.length_b   1.000
_cell.length_c   1.000
_cell.angle_alpha   90.00
_cell.angle_beta   90.00
_cell.angle_gamma   90.00
#
_symmetry.space_group_name_H-M   'P 1'
#
loop_
_entity.id
_entity.type
_entity.pdbx_description
1 polymer ?
#
loop_
_entity_poly.entity_id
_entity_poly.type
_entity_poly.pdbx_seq_one_letter_code
_entity_poly.pdbx_strand_id
1 'polypeptide(L)'
;VQIAFYVFLAFAAVGLCQFMFTKIDPIMLLFPYLIFVSLLVVHTRKIKSLNFYSLSPVTLLFTVYATYLLFQFNTEKELEKRQMLAFKISEEQDHVAEYLFIEAQDKMKRDLLLKRMLFENDIFYPREFFERIAQNYFSGYWSKYILHITPFGAADYRLLSDSSRADPLLLDYENSIKSFGKLTASPNLFFIDNNYGKINYLAKIEVTRQLPIGFERKVIFIEFISKMVTQVTGFPELLLDKSVTRPVDVGAYSYAIYKEGILNVSGGEYLYPLKADEFLPTKTEISEKLIRGYHHLIYKTPGGKIVIVSRNAPKWQDFLSPFAYLLIYLGIILFLYFVFRYIFFNEKKNLRFNFKTRIQFSILMILLTSLIVVGFGINNYVITQFNRKNKLNINEKLNSIITELKARLEEQDNDEQDDAY
;
A
#
# COMPACT_ATOMS: atom_id res chain seq x y z
N VAL A 1 -36.76 -12.94 -38.44
CA VAL A 1 -37.50 -13.25 -37.17
C VAL A 1 -37.20 -14.66 -36.69
N GLN A 2 -37.41 -15.70 -37.50
CA GLN A 2 -37.07 -17.09 -37.13
C GLN A 2 -35.59 -17.28 -36.76
N ILE A 3 -34.64 -16.76 -37.56
CA ILE A 3 -33.20 -16.85 -37.26
C ILE A 3 -32.85 -16.18 -35.91
N ALA A 4 -33.36 -14.97 -35.67
CA ALA A 4 -33.19 -14.26 -34.40
C ALA A 4 -33.72 -15.04 -33.19
N PHE A 5 -34.85 -15.75 -33.36
CA PHE A 5 -35.43 -16.60 -32.33
C PHE A 5 -34.58 -17.85 -32.05
N TYR A 6 -34.01 -18.49 -33.08
CA TYR A 6 -33.10 -19.62 -32.87
C TYR A 6 -31.78 -19.19 -32.22
N VAL A 7 -31.23 -18.04 -32.59
CA VAL A 7 -30.02 -17.48 -31.95
C VAL A 7 -30.30 -17.14 -30.48
N PHE A 8 -31.47 -16.59 -30.17
CA PHE A 8 -31.91 -16.35 -28.80
C PHE A 8 -31.99 -17.63 -27.97
N LEU A 9 -32.62 -18.68 -28.51
CA LEU A 9 -32.77 -19.98 -27.85
C LEU A 9 -31.42 -20.65 -27.61
N ALA A 10 -30.51 -20.59 -28.59
CA ALA A 10 -29.15 -21.10 -28.44
C ALA A 10 -28.38 -20.34 -27.36
N PHE A 11 -28.48 -19.01 -27.32
CA PHE A 11 -27.81 -18.19 -26.31
C PHE A 11 -28.36 -18.43 -24.90
N ALA A 12 -29.68 -18.58 -24.76
CA ALA A 12 -30.32 -18.93 -23.49
C ALA A 12 -29.94 -20.33 -23.01
N ALA A 13 -29.84 -21.31 -23.91
CA ALA A 13 -29.39 -22.66 -23.59
C ALA A 13 -27.93 -22.68 -23.12
N VAL A 14 -27.04 -21.93 -23.77
CA VAL A 14 -25.64 -21.79 -23.34
C VAL A 14 -25.55 -21.12 -21.97
N GLY A 15 -26.34 -20.08 -21.71
CA GLY A 15 -26.40 -19.41 -20.41
C GLY A 15 -26.89 -20.34 -19.29
N LEU A 16 -27.93 -21.13 -19.54
CA LEU A 16 -28.42 -22.14 -18.60
C LEU A 16 -27.40 -23.25 -18.33
N CYS A 17 -26.70 -23.72 -19.36
CA CYS A 17 -25.60 -24.67 -19.18
C CYS A 17 -24.48 -24.07 -18.31
N GLN A 18 -24.04 -22.84 -18.60
CA GLN A 18 -23.01 -22.19 -17.77
C GLN A 18 -23.46 -22.02 -16.32
N PHE A 19 -24.71 -21.61 -16.07
CA PHE A 19 -25.27 -21.52 -14.73
C PHE A 19 -25.25 -22.85 -13.97
N MET A 20 -25.52 -23.97 -14.65
CA MET A 20 -25.54 -25.30 -14.04
C MET A 20 -24.13 -25.85 -13.77
N PHE A 21 -23.15 -25.55 -14.63
CA PHE A 21 -21.81 -26.14 -14.57
C PHE A 21 -20.74 -25.26 -13.90
N THR A 22 -21.02 -23.98 -13.68
CA THR A 22 -20.05 -23.04 -13.09
C THR A 22 -20.66 -22.21 -11.97
N LYS A 23 -19.86 -21.87 -10.95
CA LYS A 23 -20.26 -20.91 -9.90
C LYS A 23 -20.16 -19.46 -10.39
N ILE A 24 -20.63 -19.18 -11.61
CA ILE A 24 -20.67 -17.82 -12.15
C ILE A 24 -21.88 -17.11 -11.54
N ASP A 25 -21.68 -15.84 -11.18
CA ASP A 25 -22.74 -15.01 -10.66
C ASP A 25 -23.89 -14.88 -11.68
N PRO A 26 -25.15 -15.21 -11.30
CA PRO A 26 -26.30 -15.11 -12.21
C PRO A 26 -26.45 -13.74 -12.89
N ILE A 27 -25.99 -12.67 -12.24
CA ILE A 27 -26.02 -11.31 -12.82
C ILE A 27 -25.14 -11.23 -14.09
N MET A 28 -24.01 -11.95 -14.13
CA MET A 28 -23.12 -11.96 -15.30
C MET A 28 -23.78 -12.59 -16.53
N LEU A 29 -24.74 -13.50 -16.34
CA LEU A 29 -25.45 -14.17 -17.43
C LEU A 29 -26.68 -13.37 -17.91
N LEU A 30 -27.30 -12.60 -17.01
CA LEU A 30 -28.53 -11.83 -17.29
C LEU A 30 -28.29 -10.63 -18.21
N PHE A 31 -27.20 -9.88 -18.02
CA PHE A 31 -26.92 -8.66 -18.79
C PHE A 31 -26.63 -8.91 -20.28
N PRO A 32 -25.80 -9.89 -20.68
CA PRO A 32 -25.61 -10.25 -22.09
C PRO A 32 -26.93 -10.57 -22.80
N TYR A 33 -27.83 -11.25 -22.10
CA TYR A 33 -29.17 -11.55 -22.61
C TYR A 33 -30.03 -10.29 -22.81
N LEU A 34 -30.03 -9.36 -21.84
CA LEU A 34 -30.73 -8.07 -21.99
C LEU A 34 -30.18 -7.24 -23.15
N ILE A 35 -28.86 -7.22 -23.34
CA ILE A 35 -28.21 -6.53 -24.46
C ILE A 35 -28.64 -7.16 -25.80
N PHE A 36 -28.64 -8.50 -25.88
CA PHE A 36 -29.07 -9.23 -27.07
C PHE A 36 -30.55 -8.98 -27.41
N VAL A 37 -31.45 -9.01 -26.41
CA VAL A 37 -32.87 -8.67 -26.60
C VAL A 37 -33.02 -7.23 -27.07
N SER A 38 -32.27 -6.28 -26.50
CA SER A 38 -32.30 -4.88 -26.92
C SER A 38 -31.87 -4.72 -28.38
N LEU A 39 -30.80 -5.41 -28.80
CA LEU A 39 -30.35 -5.45 -30.20
C LEU A 39 -31.40 -6.09 -31.13
N LEU A 40 -32.08 -7.16 -30.69
CA LEU A 40 -33.16 -7.76 -31.45
C LEU A 40 -34.36 -6.82 -31.62
N VAL A 41 -34.73 -6.06 -30.59
CA VAL A 41 -35.79 -5.04 -30.67
C VAL A 41 -35.42 -3.96 -31.68
N VAL A 42 -34.16 -3.50 -31.68
CA VAL A 42 -33.66 -2.54 -32.67
C VAL A 42 -33.73 -3.11 -34.08
N HIS A 43 -33.32 -4.37 -34.26
CA HIS A 43 -33.33 -5.05 -35.56
C HIS A 43 -34.77 -5.31 -36.09
N THR A 44 -35.67 -5.76 -35.22
CA THR A 44 -37.05 -6.14 -35.60
C THR A 44 -37.96 -4.95 -35.88
N ARG A 45 -37.70 -3.78 -35.27
CA ARG A 45 -38.47 -2.55 -35.52
C ARG A 45 -38.29 -1.96 -36.93
N LYS A 46 -37.56 -2.63 -37.85
CA LYS A 46 -37.28 -2.21 -39.24
C LYS A 46 -36.96 -0.72 -39.34
N ILE A 47 -36.21 -0.19 -38.37
CA ILE A 47 -35.76 1.19 -38.39
C ILE A 47 -34.78 1.27 -39.57
N LYS A 48 -35.19 1.89 -40.67
CA LYS A 48 -34.44 1.93 -41.94
C LYS A 48 -33.02 2.47 -41.79
N SER A 49 -32.73 3.17 -40.69
CA SER A 49 -31.40 3.62 -40.29
C SER A 49 -31.18 3.33 -38.81
N LEU A 50 -30.04 2.74 -38.45
CA LEU A 50 -29.57 2.74 -37.06
C LEU A 50 -29.44 4.21 -36.62
N ASN A 51 -30.31 4.68 -35.74
CA ASN A 51 -30.33 6.06 -35.27
C ASN A 51 -29.71 6.14 -33.86
N PHE A 52 -29.22 7.31 -33.48
CA PHE A 52 -28.63 7.53 -32.16
C PHE A 52 -29.54 7.05 -31.02
N TYR A 53 -30.82 7.40 -31.10
CA TYR A 53 -31.83 7.01 -30.11
C TYR A 53 -32.04 5.49 -30.00
N SER A 54 -31.90 4.73 -31.09
CA SER A 54 -32.09 3.27 -31.04
C SER A 54 -30.90 2.54 -30.41
N LEU A 55 -29.68 3.09 -30.53
CA LEU A 55 -28.48 2.50 -29.93
C LEU A 55 -28.24 2.95 -28.48
N SER A 56 -28.75 4.12 -28.09
CA SER A 56 -28.54 4.66 -26.73
C SER A 56 -28.93 3.71 -25.58
N PRO A 57 -30.04 2.93 -25.62
CA PRO A 57 -30.38 2.01 -24.54
C PRO A 57 -29.45 0.80 -24.49
N VAL A 58 -28.98 0.33 -25.65
CA VAL A 58 -27.99 -0.75 -25.76
C VAL A 58 -26.68 -0.30 -25.14
N THR A 59 -26.23 0.91 -25.47
CA THR A 59 -25.00 1.49 -24.90
C THR A 59 -25.13 1.64 -23.39
N LEU A 60 -26.26 2.14 -22.87
CA LEU A 60 -26.50 2.28 -21.43
C LEU A 60 -26.46 0.93 -20.72
N LEU A 61 -27.14 -0.10 -21.24
CA LEU A 61 -27.10 -1.45 -20.68
C LEU A 61 -25.69 -2.04 -20.68
N PHE A 62 -24.96 -1.84 -21.77
CA PHE A 62 -23.55 -2.25 -21.87
C PHE A 62 -22.67 -1.52 -20.87
N THR A 63 -22.88 -0.22 -20.63
CA THR A 63 -22.13 0.53 -19.62
C THR A 63 -22.37 -0.01 -18.22
N VAL A 64 -23.63 -0.28 -17.85
CA VAL A 64 -23.95 -0.87 -16.53
C VAL A 64 -23.25 -2.22 -16.38
N TYR A 65 -23.31 -3.07 -17.42
CA TYR A 65 -22.67 -4.38 -17.40
C TYR A 65 -21.14 -4.31 -17.31
N ALA A 66 -20.50 -3.47 -18.13
CA ALA A 66 -19.05 -3.29 -18.09
C ALA A 66 -18.58 -2.73 -16.75
N THR A 67 -19.36 -1.82 -16.13
CA THR A 67 -19.04 -1.30 -14.80
C THR A 67 -19.15 -2.39 -13.74
N TYR A 68 -20.17 -3.25 -13.84
CA TYR A 68 -20.33 -4.40 -12.95
C TYR A 68 -19.13 -5.36 -13.02
N LEU A 69 -18.73 -5.74 -14.23
CA LEU A 69 -17.56 -6.60 -14.42
C LEU A 69 -16.29 -5.95 -13.89
N LEU A 70 -16.09 -4.66 -14.18
CA LEU A 70 -14.92 -3.91 -13.72
C LEU A 70 -14.87 -3.84 -12.18
N PHE A 71 -16.02 -3.69 -11.52
CA PHE A 71 -16.10 -3.72 -10.06
C PHE A 71 -15.71 -5.09 -9.48
N GLN A 72 -16.19 -6.18 -10.08
CA GLN A 72 -15.85 -7.54 -9.64
C GLN A 72 -14.35 -7.82 -9.82
N PHE A 73 -13.80 -7.58 -11.01
CA PHE A 73 -12.37 -7.77 -11.28
C PHE A 73 -11.48 -6.88 -10.39
N ASN A 74 -11.88 -5.64 -10.14
CA ASN A 74 -11.14 -4.77 -9.23
C ASN A 74 -11.19 -5.27 -7.78
N THR A 75 -12.30 -5.87 -7.36
CA THR A 75 -12.43 -6.42 -6.01
C THR A 75 -11.52 -7.63 -5.83
N GLU A 76 -11.48 -8.54 -6.80
CA GLU A 76 -10.58 -9.70 -6.79
C GLU A 76 -9.11 -9.26 -6.81
N LYS A 77 -8.73 -8.39 -7.75
CA LYS A 77 -7.36 -7.88 -7.86
C LYS A 77 -6.92 -7.11 -6.62
N GLU A 78 -7.85 -6.40 -5.98
CA GLU A 78 -7.56 -5.70 -4.75
C GLU A 78 -7.36 -6.67 -3.57
N LEU A 79 -8.16 -7.73 -3.50
CA LEU A 79 -7.99 -8.77 -2.49
C LEU A 79 -6.62 -9.45 -2.62
N GLU A 80 -6.22 -9.83 -3.83
CA GLU A 80 -4.89 -10.39 -4.12
C GLU A 80 -3.77 -9.43 -3.70
N LYS A 81 -3.89 -8.15 -4.07
CA LYS A 81 -2.94 -7.10 -3.66
C LYS A 81 -2.82 -7.03 -2.14
N ARG A 82 -3.95 -7.16 -1.44
CA ARG A 82 -3.97 -7.09 0.02
C ARG A 82 -3.40 -8.34 0.68
N GLN A 83 -3.60 -9.51 0.10
CA GLN A 83 -2.94 -10.74 0.54
C GLN A 83 -1.42 -10.59 0.42
N MET A 84 -0.92 -10.15 -0.75
CA MET A 84 0.51 -9.85 -0.94
C MET A 84 1.05 -8.85 0.07
N LEU A 85 0.28 -7.81 0.38
CA LEU A 85 0.65 -6.83 1.40
C LEU A 85 0.70 -7.45 2.80
N ALA A 86 -0.27 -8.28 3.16
CA ALA A 86 -0.29 -9.00 4.44
C ALA A 86 0.90 -9.95 4.57
N PHE A 87 1.26 -10.68 3.51
CA PHE A 87 2.47 -11.51 3.47
C PHE A 87 3.73 -10.66 3.68
N LYS A 88 3.88 -9.55 2.96
CA LYS A 88 5.03 -8.64 3.11
C LYS A 88 5.15 -8.07 4.53
N ILE A 89 4.03 -7.66 5.14
CA ILE A 89 4.00 -7.20 6.53
C ILE A 89 4.31 -8.36 7.51
N SER A 90 3.90 -9.57 7.16
CA SER A 90 4.15 -10.75 8.00
C SER A 90 5.62 -11.14 8.05
N GLU A 91 6.35 -10.97 6.94
CA GLU A 91 7.77 -11.30 6.85
C GLU A 91 8.64 -10.36 7.70
N GLU A 92 8.18 -9.15 8.05
CA GLU A 92 8.92 -8.10 8.80
C GLU A 92 10.27 -7.69 8.18
N GLN A 93 10.71 -8.40 7.14
CA GLN A 93 11.95 -8.20 6.41
C GLN A 93 11.84 -7.05 5.41
N ASP A 94 12.85 -6.20 5.46
CA ASP A 94 13.14 -5.15 4.50
C ASP A 94 14.09 -5.67 3.41
N HIS A 95 13.50 -6.36 2.43
CA HIS A 95 14.21 -6.91 1.26
C HIS A 95 15.07 -5.88 0.52
N VAL A 96 14.71 -4.59 0.57
CA VAL A 96 15.52 -3.53 -0.05
C VAL A 96 16.77 -3.26 0.76
N ALA A 97 16.69 -3.16 2.10
CA ALA A 97 17.87 -3.09 2.95
C ALA A 97 18.77 -4.32 2.75
N GLU A 98 18.20 -5.52 2.69
CA GLU A 98 18.96 -6.75 2.47
C GLU A 98 19.71 -6.74 1.14
N TYR A 99 19.06 -6.28 0.06
CA TYR A 99 19.69 -6.12 -1.23
C TYR A 99 20.80 -5.06 -1.22
N LEU A 100 20.54 -3.87 -0.66
CA LEU A 100 21.53 -2.79 -0.56
C LEU A 100 22.73 -3.18 0.31
N PHE A 101 22.52 -4.05 1.31
CA PHE A 101 23.58 -4.54 2.18
C PHE A 101 24.62 -5.36 1.41
N ILE A 102 24.22 -6.07 0.35
CA ILE A 102 25.13 -6.86 -0.49
C ILE A 102 26.21 -5.95 -1.10
N GLU A 103 25.83 -4.79 -1.64
CA GLU A 103 26.81 -3.85 -2.18
C GLU A 103 27.62 -3.16 -1.08
N ALA A 104 26.97 -2.79 0.03
CA ALA A 104 27.61 -2.12 1.16
C ALA A 104 28.73 -2.97 1.79
N GLN A 105 28.48 -4.26 2.06
CA GLN A 105 29.50 -5.14 2.65
C GLN A 105 30.70 -5.32 1.71
N ASP A 106 30.47 -5.36 0.39
CA ASP A 106 31.54 -5.57 -0.59
C ASP A 106 32.41 -4.32 -0.73
N LYS A 107 31.81 -3.14 -0.58
CA LYS A 107 32.56 -1.88 -0.47
C LYS A 107 33.37 -1.83 0.82
N MET A 108 32.78 -2.20 1.96
CA MET A 108 33.49 -2.27 3.25
C MET A 108 34.68 -3.22 3.20
N LYS A 109 34.49 -4.45 2.68
CA LYS A 109 35.55 -5.46 2.55
C LYS A 109 36.66 -5.07 1.58
N ARG A 110 36.46 -4.09 0.70
CA ARG A 110 37.48 -3.59 -0.25
C ARG A 110 38.13 -2.28 0.17
N ASP A 111 37.58 -1.58 1.16
CA ASP A 111 38.13 -0.31 1.61
C ASP A 111 39.44 -0.50 2.39
N LEU A 112 40.53 -0.02 1.79
CA LEU A 112 41.88 -0.13 2.34
C LEU A 112 42.07 0.70 3.61
N LEU A 113 41.42 1.87 3.71
CA LEU A 113 41.53 2.74 4.87
C LEU A 113 40.77 2.14 6.06
N LEU A 114 39.57 1.64 5.81
CA LEU A 114 38.78 0.95 6.84
C LEU A 114 39.53 -0.28 7.36
N LYS A 115 40.12 -1.08 6.47
CA LYS A 115 40.99 -2.20 6.86
C LYS A 115 42.15 -1.73 7.71
N ARG A 116 42.86 -0.68 7.30
CA ARG A 116 43.99 -0.14 8.06
C ARG A 116 43.56 0.22 9.48
N MET A 117 42.50 1.01 9.63
CA MET A 117 41.94 1.40 10.94
C MET A 117 41.51 0.19 11.77
N LEU A 118 40.89 -0.83 11.15
CA LEU A 118 40.46 -2.05 11.82
C LEU A 118 41.63 -2.89 12.34
N PHE A 119 42.71 -2.99 11.56
CA PHE A 119 43.83 -3.88 11.86
C PHE A 119 44.97 -3.21 12.65
N GLU A 120 45.04 -1.88 12.70
CA GLU A 120 45.97 -1.14 13.56
C GLU A 120 45.49 -1.02 15.01
N ASN A 121 44.20 -1.28 15.26
CA ASN A 121 43.58 -1.20 16.58
C ASN A 121 42.95 -2.56 16.98
N ASP A 122 43.09 -2.95 18.24
CA ASP A 122 42.52 -4.19 18.78
C ASP A 122 41.44 -3.97 19.84
N ILE A 123 41.48 -2.83 20.56
CA ILE A 123 40.60 -2.58 21.72
C ILE A 123 39.86 -1.23 21.56
N PHE A 124 40.58 -0.17 21.22
CA PHE A 124 40.02 1.17 21.06
C PHE A 124 40.07 1.60 19.62
N TYR A 125 38.89 1.86 19.04
CA TYR A 125 38.76 2.33 17.66
C TYR A 125 38.48 3.84 17.64
N PRO A 126 39.11 4.58 16.71
CA PRO A 126 38.93 6.02 16.62
C PRO A 126 37.50 6.37 16.19
N ARG A 127 36.99 7.56 16.56
CA ARG A 127 35.64 7.99 16.19
C ARG A 127 35.43 8.00 14.68
N GLU A 128 36.47 8.36 13.91
CA GLU A 128 36.44 8.36 12.44
C GLU A 128 36.16 6.96 11.87
N PHE A 129 36.52 5.88 12.56
CA PHE A 129 36.22 4.51 12.12
C PHE A 129 34.70 4.28 12.09
N PHE A 130 34.00 4.63 13.17
CA PHE A 130 32.56 4.48 13.28
C PHE A 130 31.80 5.41 12.33
N GLU A 131 32.23 6.67 12.23
CA GLU A 131 31.63 7.65 11.33
C GLU A 131 31.80 7.24 9.86
N ARG A 132 32.97 6.72 9.48
CA ARG A 132 33.21 6.19 8.13
C ARG A 132 32.25 5.05 7.81
N ILE A 133 32.04 4.12 8.74
CA ILE A 133 31.12 3.01 8.53
C ILE A 133 29.69 3.54 8.32
N ALA A 134 29.23 4.39 9.24
CA ALA A 134 27.88 4.92 9.21
C ALA A 134 27.61 5.80 7.97
N GLN A 135 28.53 6.71 7.61
CA GLN A 135 28.27 7.70 6.56
C GLN A 135 28.58 7.16 5.15
N ASN A 136 29.63 6.36 4.97
CA ASN A 136 30.06 5.98 3.63
C ASN A 136 29.34 4.73 3.09
N TYR A 137 28.85 3.85 3.96
CA TYR A 137 28.17 2.61 3.54
C TYR A 137 26.70 2.56 3.97
N PHE A 138 26.35 3.21 5.09
CA PHE A 138 25.02 3.14 5.67
C PHE A 138 24.34 4.51 5.79
N SER A 139 24.44 5.32 4.73
CA SER A 139 23.73 6.60 4.59
C SER A 139 22.48 6.51 3.70
N GLY A 140 21.69 7.58 3.65
CA GLY A 140 20.49 7.65 2.82
C GLY A 140 19.39 6.69 3.27
N TYR A 141 19.17 5.60 2.54
CA TYR A 141 18.14 4.60 2.83
C TYR A 141 18.21 4.03 4.25
N TRP A 142 19.43 3.86 4.76
CA TRP A 142 19.72 3.29 6.08
C TRP A 142 19.41 4.23 7.24
N SER A 143 19.07 5.50 6.99
CA SER A 143 18.75 6.50 8.02
C SER A 143 17.56 6.13 8.92
N LYS A 144 16.70 5.21 8.46
CA LYS A 144 15.60 4.61 9.23
C LYS A 144 16.05 3.60 10.30
N TYR A 145 17.34 3.28 10.33
CA TYR A 145 17.95 2.45 11.37
C TYR A 145 18.87 3.28 12.26
N ILE A 146 18.93 2.92 13.54
CA ILE A 146 20.03 3.27 14.44
C ILE A 146 21.06 2.16 14.32
N LEU A 147 22.32 2.56 14.10
CA LEU A 147 23.43 1.64 13.91
C LEU A 147 24.22 1.52 15.21
N HIS A 148 24.41 0.31 15.70
CA HIS A 148 25.43 0.00 16.70
C HIS A 148 26.49 -0.87 16.03
N ILE A 149 27.74 -0.43 16.09
CA ILE A 149 28.87 -1.05 15.40
C ILE A 149 29.83 -1.55 16.46
N THR A 150 30.11 -2.85 16.45
CA THR A 150 30.97 -3.51 17.44
C THR A 150 32.06 -4.30 16.71
N PRO A 151 33.28 -3.74 16.57
CA PRO A 151 34.43 -4.47 16.06
C PRO A 151 35.03 -5.38 17.14
N PHE A 152 35.48 -6.57 16.75
CA PHE A 152 36.22 -7.50 17.61
C PHE A 152 37.60 -7.80 17.03
N GLY A 153 38.58 -7.91 17.94
CA GLY A 153 39.96 -8.17 17.60
C GLY A 153 40.18 -9.59 17.07
N ALA A 154 41.39 -9.84 16.57
CA ALA A 154 41.74 -11.15 16.02
C ALA A 154 41.91 -12.21 17.12
N ALA A 155 42.28 -11.78 18.34
CA ALA A 155 42.37 -12.65 19.50
C ALA A 155 40.98 -13.15 19.93
N ASP A 156 40.01 -12.24 20.07
CA ASP A 156 38.66 -12.56 20.51
C ASP A 156 37.97 -13.52 19.52
N TYR A 157 38.13 -13.26 18.22
CA TYR A 157 37.59 -14.14 17.19
C TYR A 157 38.23 -15.54 17.19
N ARG A 158 39.53 -15.66 17.48
CA ARG A 158 40.20 -16.96 17.60
C ARG A 158 39.72 -17.72 18.84
N LEU A 159 39.41 -17.01 19.91
CA LEU A 159 38.92 -17.58 21.16
C LEU A 159 37.45 -18.01 21.10
N LEU A 160 36.73 -17.69 20.03
CA LEU A 160 35.33 -18.12 19.82
C LEU A 160 35.13 -19.65 19.93
N SER A 161 36.15 -20.45 19.61
CA SER A 161 36.10 -21.91 19.74
C SER A 161 36.18 -22.42 21.19
N ASP A 162 36.61 -21.57 22.12
CA ASP A 162 36.68 -21.84 23.56
C ASP A 162 35.76 -20.87 24.31
N SER A 163 34.53 -21.30 24.57
CA SER A 163 33.50 -20.48 25.21
C SER A 163 33.88 -19.93 26.59
N SER A 164 34.88 -20.52 27.26
CA SER A 164 35.37 -20.05 28.55
C SER A 164 36.31 -18.84 28.46
N ARG A 165 36.86 -18.58 27.27
CA ARG A 165 37.84 -17.52 26.99
C ARG A 165 37.40 -16.51 25.94
N ALA A 166 36.33 -16.80 25.21
CA ALA A 166 35.74 -15.87 24.26
C ALA A 166 35.21 -14.61 24.97
N ASP A 167 35.25 -13.48 24.28
CA ASP A 167 34.57 -12.27 24.72
C ASP A 167 33.06 -12.56 24.90
N PRO A 168 32.45 -12.27 26.06
CA PRO A 168 31.05 -12.56 26.31
C PRO A 168 30.10 -11.89 25.31
N LEU A 169 30.39 -10.66 24.88
CA LEU A 169 29.56 -9.92 23.93
C LEU A 169 29.63 -10.54 22.53
N LEU A 170 30.81 -11.02 22.12
CA LEU A 170 30.97 -11.76 20.88
C LEU A 170 30.13 -13.05 20.88
N LEU A 171 30.15 -13.77 22.02
CA LEU A 171 29.35 -14.98 22.19
C LEU A 171 27.85 -14.69 22.14
N ASP A 172 27.40 -13.58 22.74
CA ASP A 172 26.01 -13.14 22.72
C ASP A 172 25.51 -12.84 21.29
N TYR A 173 26.32 -12.19 20.46
CA TYR A 173 25.98 -11.97 19.06
C TYR A 173 25.85 -13.28 18.27
N GLU A 174 26.80 -14.21 18.45
CA GLU A 174 26.76 -15.53 17.78
C GLU A 174 25.55 -16.36 18.24
N ASN A 175 25.26 -16.36 19.55
CA ASN A 175 24.09 -17.04 20.10
C ASN A 175 22.79 -16.41 19.60
N SER A 176 22.73 -15.08 19.49
CA SER A 176 21.57 -14.38 18.95
C SER A 176 21.29 -14.78 17.49
N ILE A 177 22.33 -14.88 16.66
CA ILE A 177 22.20 -15.38 15.28
C ILE A 177 21.71 -16.82 15.26
N LYS A 178 22.25 -17.70 16.12
CA LYS A 178 21.87 -19.12 16.15
C LYS A 178 20.44 -19.35 16.65
N SER A 179 20.03 -18.62 17.68
CA SER A 179 18.73 -18.82 18.34
C SER A 179 17.59 -18.08 17.67
N PHE A 180 17.84 -16.90 17.12
CA PHE A 180 16.79 -16.00 16.61
C PHE A 180 17.02 -15.52 15.17
N GLY A 181 18.17 -15.85 14.56
CA GLY A 181 18.53 -15.42 13.22
C GLY A 181 17.79 -16.18 12.13
N LYS A 182 17.15 -15.43 11.24
CA LYS A 182 16.61 -15.92 9.97
C LYS A 182 17.54 -15.50 8.83
N LEU A 183 17.63 -16.38 7.83
CA LEU A 183 18.38 -16.11 6.61
C LEU A 183 17.77 -14.93 5.85
N THR A 184 18.63 -14.13 5.24
CA THR A 184 18.27 -12.98 4.39
C THR A 184 18.83 -13.19 2.99
N ALA A 185 18.59 -12.25 2.07
CA ALA A 185 19.24 -12.25 0.76
C ALA A 185 20.78 -12.24 0.83
N SER A 186 21.37 -11.84 1.97
CA SER A 186 22.80 -11.83 2.20
C SER A 186 23.23 -12.85 3.27
N PRO A 187 24.27 -13.69 3.02
CA PRO A 187 24.73 -14.66 4.01
C PRO A 187 25.38 -14.04 5.26
N ASN A 188 25.72 -12.74 5.20
CA ASN A 188 26.37 -12.00 6.29
C ASN A 188 25.41 -11.05 7.02
N LEU A 189 24.11 -11.13 6.71
CA LEU A 189 23.06 -10.34 7.35
C LEU A 189 21.98 -11.30 7.84
N PHE A 190 21.61 -11.16 9.10
CA PHE A 190 20.63 -12.03 9.75
C PHE A 190 19.47 -11.17 10.24
N PHE A 191 18.25 -11.55 9.86
CA PHE A 191 17.07 -10.93 10.44
C PHE A 191 16.85 -11.53 11.82
N ILE A 192 16.84 -10.70 12.87
CA ILE A 192 16.70 -11.16 14.25
C ILE A 192 15.24 -11.00 14.66
N ASP A 193 14.49 -12.09 14.75
CA ASP A 193 13.11 -12.05 15.26
C ASP A 193 13.13 -12.03 16.79
N ASN A 194 13.45 -10.86 17.36
CA ASN A 194 13.27 -10.66 18.80
C ASN A 194 11.79 -10.33 19.03
N ASN A 195 11.12 -11.10 19.89
CA ASN A 195 9.69 -10.95 20.19
C ASN A 195 9.31 -9.55 20.75
N TYR A 196 10.29 -8.68 20.99
CA TYR A 196 10.16 -7.32 21.52
C TYR A 196 10.26 -6.23 20.43
N GLY A 197 10.41 -6.59 19.15
CA GLY A 197 10.25 -5.68 18.00
C GLY A 197 11.32 -4.58 17.88
N LYS A 198 12.52 -4.77 18.44
CA LYS A 198 13.53 -3.69 18.55
C LYS A 198 14.79 -3.88 17.70
N ILE A 199 15.20 -5.11 17.36
CA ILE A 199 16.36 -5.36 16.49
C ILE A 199 15.85 -6.00 15.21
N ASN A 200 16.06 -5.38 14.05
CA ASN A 200 15.58 -5.94 12.78
C ASN A 200 16.68 -6.77 12.10
N TYR A 201 17.92 -6.29 12.14
CA TYR A 201 19.02 -7.00 11.49
C TYR A 201 20.31 -6.96 12.31
N LEU A 202 21.06 -8.06 12.23
CA LEU A 202 22.41 -8.19 12.74
C LEU A 202 23.32 -8.63 11.60
N ALA A 203 24.28 -7.78 11.25
CA ALA A 203 25.30 -8.10 10.27
C ALA A 203 26.55 -8.65 10.96
N LYS A 204 27.16 -9.66 10.34
CA LYS A 204 28.46 -10.22 10.71
C LYS A 204 29.41 -10.05 9.53
N ILE A 205 30.30 -9.06 9.60
CA ILE A 205 31.25 -8.76 8.53
C ILE A 205 32.63 -9.25 8.93
N GLU A 206 33.06 -10.36 8.34
CA GLU A 206 34.43 -10.85 8.49
C GLU A 206 35.36 -10.13 7.52
N VAL A 207 36.44 -9.56 8.05
CA VAL A 207 37.48 -8.87 7.28
C VAL A 207 38.80 -9.59 7.50
N THR A 208 39.50 -9.89 6.41
CA THR A 208 40.80 -10.57 6.44
C THR A 208 41.92 -9.66 5.92
N ARG A 209 43.10 -9.82 6.54
CA ARG A 209 44.36 -9.24 6.09
C ARG A 209 45.37 -10.35 5.90
N GLN A 210 46.07 -10.32 4.77
CA GLN A 210 47.14 -11.27 4.47
C GLN A 210 48.42 -10.80 5.16
N LEU A 211 49.08 -11.70 5.88
CA LEU A 211 50.37 -11.46 6.52
C LEU A 211 51.47 -12.25 5.79
N PRO A 212 52.76 -11.91 6.01
CA PRO A 212 53.87 -12.68 5.48
C PRO A 212 53.80 -14.17 5.85
N ILE A 213 53.20 -14.49 7.00
CA ILE A 213 52.92 -15.85 7.46
C ILE A 213 51.44 -15.92 7.86
N GLY A 214 50.62 -16.49 6.98
CA GLY A 214 49.20 -16.74 7.23
C GLY A 214 48.27 -15.54 6.97
N PHE A 215 47.13 -15.54 7.64
CA PHE A 215 46.13 -14.48 7.57
C PHE A 215 45.62 -14.15 8.95
N GLU A 216 45.24 -12.89 9.12
CA GLU A 216 44.55 -12.40 10.31
C GLU A 216 43.11 -12.06 9.92
N ARG A 217 42.19 -12.42 10.81
CA ARG A 217 40.76 -12.20 10.63
C ARG A 217 40.23 -11.42 11.82
N LYS A 218 39.51 -10.35 11.53
CA LYS A 218 38.72 -9.58 12.49
C LYS A 218 37.27 -9.59 12.04
N VAL A 219 36.35 -9.39 12.97
CA VAL A 219 34.90 -9.37 12.68
C VAL A 219 34.31 -8.05 13.16
N ILE A 220 33.38 -7.51 12.39
CA ILE A 220 32.58 -6.35 12.78
C ILE A 220 31.13 -6.80 12.82
N PHE A 221 30.50 -6.66 13.98
CA PHE A 221 29.06 -6.77 14.11
C PHE A 221 28.41 -5.41 13.92
N ILE A 222 27.29 -5.38 13.21
CA ILE A 222 26.49 -4.16 13.05
C ILE A 222 25.03 -4.50 13.33
N GLU A 223 24.47 -3.87 14.36
CA GLU A 223 23.05 -3.95 14.68
C GLU A 223 22.31 -2.82 13.98
N PHE A 224 21.22 -3.19 13.29
CA PHE A 224 20.29 -2.27 12.66
C PHE A 224 18.98 -2.28 13.46
N ILE A 225 18.84 -1.28 14.32
CA ILE A 225 17.67 -1.07 15.17
C ILE A 225 16.70 -0.15 14.43
N SER A 226 15.52 -0.64 14.06
CA SER A 226 14.55 0.18 13.31
C SER A 226 14.01 1.32 14.16
N LYS A 227 14.06 2.55 13.63
CA LYS A 227 13.43 3.71 14.24
C LYS A 227 11.91 3.60 14.04
N MET A 228 11.18 3.17 15.07
CA MET A 228 9.73 3.34 15.05
C MET A 228 9.37 4.76 15.45
N VAL A 229 8.72 5.49 14.55
CA VAL A 229 7.96 6.68 14.94
C VAL A 229 6.59 6.20 15.38
N THR A 230 6.39 6.08 16.69
CA THR A 230 5.02 6.02 17.22
C THR A 230 4.32 7.31 16.83
N GLN A 231 3.17 7.21 16.16
CA GLN A 231 2.31 8.36 15.93
C GLN A 231 1.83 8.86 17.29
N VAL A 232 2.54 9.82 17.88
CA VAL A 232 2.06 10.53 19.06
C VAL A 232 0.84 11.33 18.59
N THR A 233 -0.34 10.98 19.12
CA THR A 233 -1.59 11.68 18.87
C THR A 233 -1.39 13.18 19.14
N GLY A 234 -1.51 14.00 18.08
CA GLY A 234 -1.33 15.47 18.17
C GLY A 234 -0.13 16.01 17.39
N PHE A 235 0.83 15.17 16.99
CA PHE A 235 1.99 15.61 16.20
C PHE A 235 1.70 15.55 14.67
N PRO A 236 1.98 16.61 13.88
CA PRO A 236 1.70 16.61 12.45
C PRO A 236 2.59 15.62 11.68
N GLU A 237 1.99 14.73 10.89
CA GLU A 237 2.68 13.78 9.99
C GLU A 237 3.60 14.49 8.99
N LEU A 238 3.33 15.76 8.67
CA LEU A 238 4.13 16.62 7.77
C LEU A 238 5.53 16.97 8.29
N LEU A 239 5.76 16.89 9.61
CA LEU A 239 7.07 17.19 10.22
C LEU A 239 7.94 15.93 10.34
N LEU A 240 7.36 14.76 10.10
CA LEU A 240 8.08 13.49 10.12
C LEU A 240 8.63 13.22 8.73
N ASP A 241 9.91 12.89 8.65
CA ASP A 241 10.54 12.54 7.37
C ASP A 241 9.91 11.24 6.83
N LYS A 242 9.44 11.29 5.57
CA LYS A 242 8.67 10.19 4.94
C LYS A 242 9.44 8.88 4.90
N SER A 243 10.77 8.95 4.94
CA SER A 243 11.71 7.83 5.00
C SER A 243 11.66 7.04 6.33
N VAL A 244 11.19 7.67 7.40
CA VAL A 244 11.20 7.14 8.78
C VAL A 244 9.84 6.54 9.17
N THR A 245 8.75 6.94 8.51
CA THR A 245 7.39 6.63 8.98
C THR A 245 6.86 5.24 8.66
N ARG A 246 7.40 4.49 7.68
CA ARG A 246 6.77 3.21 7.24
C ARG A 246 7.78 2.17 6.74
N PRO A 247 7.91 0.98 7.37
CA PRO A 247 8.69 -0.12 6.81
C PRO A 247 8.03 -0.72 5.55
N VAL A 248 6.72 -0.55 5.39
CA VAL A 248 5.96 -0.91 4.18
C VAL A 248 5.03 0.25 3.82
N ASP A 249 5.11 0.77 2.60
CA ASP A 249 4.15 1.78 2.12
C ASP A 249 2.77 1.14 1.99
N VAL A 250 1.98 1.26 3.05
CA VAL A 250 0.61 0.76 3.14
C VAL A 250 -0.40 1.70 2.49
N GLY A 251 0.03 2.85 1.92
CA GLY A 251 -0.83 3.75 1.15
C GLY A 251 -2.16 4.08 1.85
N ALA A 252 -3.28 3.62 1.26
CA ALA A 252 -4.66 3.82 1.72
C ALA A 252 -5.19 2.69 2.64
N TYR A 253 -4.32 1.79 3.10
CA TYR A 253 -4.66 0.67 3.97
C TYR A 253 -4.32 0.96 5.42
N SER A 254 -5.12 0.42 6.32
CA SER A 254 -4.75 0.29 7.73
C SER A 254 -4.25 -1.13 7.98
N TYR A 255 -3.32 -1.28 8.92
CA TYR A 255 -2.80 -2.59 9.27
C TYR A 255 -2.56 -2.75 10.77
N ALA A 256 -2.56 -3.99 11.22
CA ALA A 256 -2.17 -4.37 12.57
C ALA A 256 -1.44 -5.71 12.60
N ILE A 257 -0.56 -5.84 13.57
CA ILE A 257 0.21 -7.06 13.86
C ILE A 257 -0.06 -7.42 15.31
N TYR A 258 -0.53 -8.64 15.53
CA TYR A 258 -0.68 -9.22 16.86
C TYR A 258 0.34 -10.35 17.03
N LYS A 259 1.12 -10.30 18.12
CA LYS A 259 1.97 -11.41 18.58
C LYS A 259 1.31 -11.96 19.86
N GLU A 260 1.14 -13.28 19.93
CA GLU A 260 0.50 -13.97 21.08
C GLU A 260 -0.91 -13.44 21.43
N GLY A 261 -1.64 -12.91 20.43
CA GLY A 261 -2.99 -12.36 20.62
C GLY A 261 -3.05 -10.92 21.13
N ILE A 262 -1.90 -10.28 21.39
CA ILE A 262 -1.80 -8.88 21.84
C ILE A 262 -1.30 -8.00 20.68
N LEU A 263 -1.88 -6.81 20.54
CA LEU A 263 -1.50 -5.83 19.53
C LEU A 263 -0.05 -5.38 19.75
N ASN A 264 0.82 -5.65 18.78
CA ASN A 264 2.22 -5.27 18.79
C ASN A 264 2.43 -3.97 17.99
N VAL A 265 1.94 -3.93 16.74
CA VAL A 265 2.10 -2.78 15.84
C VAL A 265 0.78 -2.50 15.14
N SER A 266 0.43 -1.22 14.96
CA SER A 266 -0.66 -0.80 14.08
C SER A 266 -0.32 0.48 13.34
N GLY A 267 -0.99 0.72 12.21
CA GLY A 267 -0.87 1.95 11.45
C GLY A 267 -2.04 2.15 10.49
N GLY A 268 -2.36 3.42 10.19
CA GLY A 268 -3.47 3.81 9.33
C GLY A 268 -4.64 4.42 10.10
N GLU A 269 -5.79 4.54 9.44
CA GLU A 269 -6.99 5.22 9.97
C GLU A 269 -7.84 4.33 10.90
N TYR A 270 -7.80 3.00 10.72
CA TYR A 270 -8.61 2.08 11.53
C TYR A 270 -7.99 1.85 12.91
N LEU A 271 -8.79 2.01 13.96
CA LEU A 271 -8.39 1.76 15.34
C LEU A 271 -8.56 0.29 15.72
N TYR A 272 -7.45 -0.40 15.96
CA TYR A 272 -7.42 -1.81 16.33
C TYR A 272 -7.52 -2.00 17.86
N PRO A 273 -8.30 -2.97 18.35
CA PRO A 273 -8.35 -3.32 19.76
C PRO A 273 -7.02 -3.94 20.23
N LEU A 274 -6.75 -3.87 21.55
CA LEU A 274 -5.54 -4.44 22.15
C LEU A 274 -5.47 -5.97 22.03
N LYS A 275 -6.62 -6.66 22.01
CA LYS A 275 -6.72 -8.11 21.88
C LYS A 275 -7.26 -8.51 20.51
N ALA A 276 -6.75 -9.61 19.97
CA ALA A 276 -7.10 -10.12 18.65
C ALA A 276 -8.46 -10.86 18.59
N ASP A 277 -9.24 -10.90 19.68
CA ASP A 277 -10.42 -11.76 19.83
C ASP A 277 -11.47 -11.57 18.71
N GLU A 278 -11.71 -10.32 18.29
CA GLU A 278 -12.64 -9.99 17.19
C GLU A 278 -12.13 -10.53 15.82
N PHE A 279 -10.82 -10.73 15.71
CA PHE A 279 -10.10 -11.07 14.47
C PHE A 279 -9.55 -12.50 14.46
N LEU A 280 -10.08 -13.39 15.30
CA LEU A 280 -9.70 -14.80 15.24
C LEU A 280 -10.13 -15.41 13.89
N PRO A 281 -9.25 -16.16 13.20
CA PRO A 281 -9.56 -16.76 11.91
C PRO A 281 -10.55 -17.92 12.08
N THR A 282 -11.51 -17.99 11.16
CA THR A 282 -12.66 -18.89 11.31
C THR A 282 -12.38 -20.33 10.87
N LYS A 283 -11.33 -20.60 10.06
CA LYS A 283 -10.92 -21.96 9.61
C LYS A 283 -9.66 -22.02 8.72
N THR A 284 -9.30 -20.95 8.04
CA THR A 284 -8.22 -20.88 7.02
C THR A 284 -7.08 -19.95 7.45
N GLU A 285 -5.89 -20.12 6.86
CA GLU A 285 -4.73 -19.23 7.08
C GLU A 285 -5.05 -17.77 6.74
N ILE A 286 -5.92 -17.57 5.74
CA ILE A 286 -6.45 -16.26 5.33
C ILE A 286 -7.96 -16.25 5.54
N SER A 287 -8.47 -15.21 6.19
CA SER A 287 -9.91 -15.00 6.36
C SER A 287 -10.29 -13.53 6.17
N GLU A 288 -11.55 -13.30 5.83
CA GLU A 288 -12.10 -11.97 5.58
C GLU A 288 -13.26 -11.71 6.54
N LYS A 289 -13.30 -10.50 7.12
CA LYS A 289 -14.37 -10.06 8.01
C LYS A 289 -14.75 -8.61 7.73
N LEU A 290 -16.05 -8.32 7.79
CA LEU A 290 -16.57 -6.95 7.75
C LEU A 290 -16.87 -6.49 9.17
N ILE A 291 -16.12 -5.50 9.68
CA ILE A 291 -16.26 -5.00 11.05
C ILE A 291 -16.22 -3.46 11.00
N ARG A 292 -17.18 -2.81 11.68
CA ARG A 292 -17.25 -1.34 11.81
C ARG A 292 -17.11 -0.56 10.48
N GLY A 293 -17.63 -1.11 9.38
CA GLY A 293 -17.57 -0.48 8.05
C GLY A 293 -16.26 -0.69 7.29
N TYR A 294 -15.33 -1.48 7.83
CA TYR A 294 -14.08 -1.86 7.20
C TYR A 294 -14.11 -3.33 6.80
N HIS A 295 -13.53 -3.60 5.63
CA HIS A 295 -13.23 -4.94 5.18
C HIS A 295 -11.83 -5.33 5.67
N HIS A 296 -11.74 -6.31 6.55
CA HIS A 296 -10.52 -6.80 7.17
C HIS A 296 -10.10 -8.12 6.52
N LEU A 297 -8.88 -8.14 6.00
CA LEU A 297 -8.18 -9.37 5.65
C LEU A 297 -7.30 -9.76 6.83
N ILE A 298 -7.47 -10.98 7.31
CA ILE A 298 -6.79 -11.54 8.47
C ILE A 298 -5.92 -12.69 7.96
N TYR A 299 -4.62 -12.58 8.15
CA TYR A 299 -3.64 -13.59 7.82
C TYR A 299 -2.96 -14.10 9.09
N LYS A 300 -3.06 -15.41 9.35
CA LYS A 300 -2.38 -16.07 10.47
C LYS A 300 -1.16 -16.79 9.95
N THR A 301 0.02 -16.42 10.45
CA THR A 301 1.27 -17.10 10.09
C THR A 301 1.40 -18.43 10.84
N PRO A 302 2.22 -19.37 10.33
CA PRO A 302 2.52 -20.62 11.03
C PRO A 302 3.10 -20.42 12.44
N GLY A 303 3.82 -19.32 12.65
CA GLY A 303 4.40 -18.94 13.95
C GLY A 303 3.42 -18.31 14.95
N GLY A 304 2.11 -18.33 14.68
CA GLY A 304 1.08 -17.84 15.61
C GLY A 304 0.84 -16.33 15.60
N LYS A 305 1.55 -15.58 14.76
CA LYS A 305 1.35 -14.13 14.54
C LYS A 305 0.11 -13.90 13.67
N ILE A 306 -0.68 -12.87 13.99
CA ILE A 306 -1.86 -12.47 13.22
C ILE A 306 -1.60 -11.10 12.59
N VAL A 307 -1.65 -11.03 11.26
CA VAL A 307 -1.53 -9.80 10.50
C VAL A 307 -2.89 -9.45 9.93
N ILE A 308 -3.30 -8.19 10.13
CA ILE A 308 -4.58 -7.68 9.67
C ILE A 308 -4.32 -6.53 8.71
N VAL A 309 -4.98 -6.55 7.56
CA VAL A 309 -4.95 -5.45 6.59
C VAL A 309 -6.38 -5.04 6.26
N SER A 310 -6.68 -3.78 6.49
CA SER A 310 -8.06 -3.25 6.51
C SER A 310 -8.21 -2.13 5.49
N ARG A 311 -9.36 -2.11 4.81
CA ARG A 311 -9.79 -1.01 3.95
C ARG A 311 -11.22 -0.61 4.26
N ASN A 312 -11.62 0.58 3.86
CA ASN A 312 -13.03 0.96 3.82
C ASN A 312 -13.82 0.00 2.94
N ALA A 313 -14.92 -0.52 3.46
CA ALA A 313 -15.80 -1.38 2.67
C ALA A 313 -16.33 -0.61 1.46
N PRO A 314 -16.37 -1.24 0.27
CA PRO A 314 -16.87 -0.58 -0.93
C PRO A 314 -18.33 -0.17 -0.71
N LYS A 315 -18.66 1.07 -1.06
CA LYS A 315 -20.01 1.60 -0.99
C LYS A 315 -20.63 1.61 -2.39
N TRP A 316 -21.95 1.64 -2.46
CA TRP A 316 -22.65 1.72 -3.74
C TRP A 316 -22.28 2.99 -4.55
N GLN A 317 -21.87 4.08 -3.87
CA GLN A 317 -21.40 5.29 -4.56
C GLN A 317 -20.09 5.06 -5.32
N ASP A 318 -19.26 4.09 -4.91
CA ASP A 318 -18.00 3.78 -5.59
C ASP A 318 -18.25 3.18 -7.00
N PHE A 319 -19.46 2.71 -7.26
CA PHE A 319 -19.92 2.27 -8.59
C PHE A 319 -20.22 3.45 -9.54
N LEU A 320 -20.59 4.62 -8.99
CA LEU A 320 -21.12 5.73 -9.77
C LEU A 320 -20.03 6.42 -10.61
N SER A 321 -18.81 6.53 -10.06
CA SER A 321 -17.70 7.17 -10.74
C SER A 321 -17.23 6.37 -11.97
N PRO A 322 -16.90 5.07 -11.87
CA PRO A 322 -16.54 4.27 -13.06
C PRO A 322 -17.69 4.20 -14.07
N PHE A 323 -18.94 4.09 -13.61
CA PHE A 323 -20.11 4.13 -14.50
C PHE A 323 -20.18 5.41 -15.32
N ALA A 324 -20.04 6.58 -14.69
CA ALA A 324 -20.09 7.87 -15.37
C ALA A 324 -18.97 8.02 -16.39
N TYR A 325 -17.73 7.66 -16.03
CA TYR A 325 -16.60 7.71 -16.95
C TYR A 325 -16.79 6.80 -18.16
N LEU A 326 -17.25 5.57 -17.93
CA LEU A 326 -17.46 4.58 -18.99
C LEU A 326 -18.65 4.98 -19.88
N LEU A 327 -19.71 5.57 -19.31
CA LEU A 327 -20.84 6.11 -20.06
C LEU A 327 -20.42 7.25 -20.98
N ILE A 328 -19.63 8.19 -20.47
CA ILE A 328 -19.13 9.33 -21.25
C ILE A 328 -18.21 8.82 -22.35
N TYR A 329 -17.28 7.92 -22.04
CA TYR A 329 -16.36 7.34 -23.00
C TYR A 329 -17.10 6.63 -24.15
N LEU A 330 -18.03 5.72 -23.83
CA LEU A 330 -18.84 5.03 -24.85
C LEU A 330 -19.79 5.98 -25.58
N GLY A 331 -20.31 6.99 -24.90
CA GLY A 331 -21.15 8.03 -25.50
C GLY A 331 -20.38 8.86 -26.53
N ILE A 332 -19.12 9.20 -26.26
CA ILE A 332 -18.23 9.89 -27.21
C ILE A 332 -17.94 8.99 -28.40
N ILE A 333 -17.64 7.70 -28.19
CA ILE A 333 -17.43 6.75 -29.29
C ILE A 333 -18.68 6.64 -30.16
N LEU A 334 -19.87 6.53 -29.54
CA LEU A 334 -21.14 6.48 -30.26
C LEU A 334 -21.36 7.77 -31.05
N PHE A 335 -21.10 8.93 -30.45
CA PHE A 335 -21.20 10.22 -31.11
C PHE A 335 -20.25 10.32 -32.31
N LEU A 336 -18.97 9.96 -32.15
CA LEU A 336 -17.98 9.95 -33.22
C LEU A 336 -18.36 8.99 -34.36
N TYR A 337 -18.91 7.81 -34.03
CA TYR A 337 -19.44 6.88 -35.02
C TYR A 337 -20.53 7.53 -35.90
N PHE A 338 -21.47 8.27 -35.29
CA PHE A 338 -22.51 8.98 -36.04
C PHE A 338 -21.96 10.16 -36.85
N VAL A 339 -21.01 10.92 -36.32
CA VAL A 339 -20.32 11.99 -37.06
C VAL A 339 -19.57 11.43 -38.27
N PHE A 340 -18.84 10.34 -38.09
CA PHE A 340 -18.14 9.63 -39.15
C PHE A 340 -19.13 9.15 -40.22
N ARG A 341 -20.22 8.48 -39.82
CA ARG A 341 -21.25 8.04 -40.75
C ARG A 341 -21.85 9.21 -41.54
N TYR A 342 -22.10 10.33 -40.89
CA TYR A 342 -22.65 11.53 -41.53
C TYR A 342 -21.70 12.11 -42.58
N ILE A 343 -20.40 12.22 -42.27
CA ILE A 343 -19.39 12.78 -43.17
C ILE A 343 -19.14 11.87 -44.38
N PHE A 344 -18.95 10.56 -44.14
CA PHE A 344 -18.44 9.64 -45.16
C PHE A 344 -19.53 8.92 -45.97
N PHE A 345 -20.70 8.60 -45.39
CA PHE A 345 -21.75 7.83 -46.09
C PHE A 345 -22.80 8.70 -46.78
N ASN A 346 -22.51 9.99 -46.96
CA ASN A 346 -23.30 10.94 -47.75
C ASN A 346 -24.81 10.93 -47.42
N GLU A 347 -25.17 10.74 -46.14
CA GLU A 347 -26.55 10.88 -45.62
C GLU A 347 -27.02 12.35 -45.59
N LYS A 348 -26.48 13.19 -46.49
CA LYS A 348 -26.80 14.62 -46.65
C LYS A 348 -28.28 14.84 -47.01
N LYS A 349 -28.99 13.84 -47.51
CA LYS A 349 -30.36 14.01 -48.03
C LYS A 349 -31.47 14.05 -46.96
N ASN A 350 -31.19 13.74 -45.69
CA ASN A 350 -32.25 13.64 -44.66
C ASN A 350 -32.05 14.45 -43.37
N LEU A 351 -30.99 15.25 -43.24
CA LEU A 351 -30.84 16.19 -42.11
C LEU A 351 -31.58 17.50 -42.39
N ARG A 352 -32.90 17.42 -42.52
CA ARG A 352 -33.74 18.58 -42.26
C ARG A 352 -33.81 18.71 -40.74
N PHE A 353 -33.02 19.64 -40.19
CA PHE A 353 -33.24 20.13 -38.82
C PHE A 353 -34.64 20.72 -38.77
N ASN A 354 -35.60 19.89 -38.38
CA ASN A 354 -36.96 20.35 -38.19
C ASN A 354 -36.95 21.36 -37.04
N PHE A 355 -37.81 22.38 -37.05
CA PHE A 355 -37.80 23.42 -36.00
C PHE A 355 -37.83 22.81 -34.58
N LYS A 356 -38.52 21.69 -34.42
CA LYS A 356 -38.54 20.87 -33.19
C LYS A 356 -37.15 20.41 -32.72
N THR A 357 -36.28 19.92 -33.61
CA THR A 357 -34.94 19.42 -33.22
C THR A 357 -33.99 20.57 -32.90
N ARG A 358 -34.11 21.72 -33.60
CA ARG A 358 -33.34 22.94 -33.26
C ARG A 358 -33.71 23.48 -31.87
N ILE A 359 -35.00 23.51 -31.54
CA ILE A 359 -35.48 23.93 -30.21
C ILE A 359 -35.00 22.95 -29.13
N GLN A 360 -35.18 21.63 -29.35
CA GLN A 360 -34.74 20.60 -28.39
C GLN A 360 -33.22 20.66 -28.14
N PHE A 361 -32.42 20.84 -29.19
CA PHE A 361 -30.97 20.98 -29.06
C PHE A 361 -30.58 22.26 -28.32
N SER A 362 -31.28 23.39 -28.57
CA SER A 362 -31.01 24.66 -27.89
C SER A 362 -31.31 24.58 -26.39
N ILE A 363 -32.45 23.98 -26.02
CA ILE A 363 -32.80 23.74 -24.61
C ILE A 363 -31.76 22.84 -23.95
N LEU A 364 -31.35 21.76 -24.62
CA LEU A 364 -30.33 20.85 -24.11
C LEU A 364 -28.98 21.56 -23.91
N MET A 365 -28.55 22.40 -24.86
CA MET A 365 -27.31 23.17 -24.75
C MET A 365 -27.35 24.21 -23.62
N ILE A 366 -28.48 24.91 -23.43
CA ILE A 366 -28.66 25.85 -22.31
C ILE A 366 -28.57 25.10 -20.98
N LEU A 367 -29.26 23.96 -20.86
CA LEU A 367 -29.27 23.15 -19.65
C LEU A 367 -27.87 22.61 -19.32
N LEU A 368 -27.16 22.11 -20.33
CA LEU A 368 -25.80 21.57 -20.18
C LEU A 368 -24.81 22.67 -19.79
N THR A 369 -24.91 23.86 -20.39
CA THR A 369 -24.09 25.03 -20.03
C THR A 369 -24.34 25.47 -18.60
N SER A 370 -25.62 25.54 -18.19
CA SER A 370 -26.00 25.85 -16.80
C SER A 370 -25.38 24.86 -15.81
N LEU A 371 -25.44 23.57 -16.11
CA LEU A 371 -24.86 22.53 -15.27
C LEU A 371 -23.33 22.67 -15.12
N ILE A 372 -22.62 23.02 -16.20
CA ILE A 372 -21.17 23.26 -16.15
C ILE A 372 -20.84 24.48 -15.26
N VAL A 373 -21.57 25.58 -15.41
CA VAL A 373 -21.36 26.80 -14.61
C VAL A 373 -21.59 26.51 -13.13
N VAL A 374 -22.68 25.81 -12.79
CA VAL A 374 -22.99 25.42 -11.41
C VAL A 374 -21.93 24.46 -10.87
N GLY A 375 -21.52 23.45 -11.64
CA GLY A 375 -20.48 22.49 -11.25
C GLY A 375 -19.14 23.17 -10.97
N PHE A 376 -18.74 24.12 -11.81
CA PHE A 376 -17.53 24.91 -11.59
C PHE A 376 -17.65 25.79 -10.34
N GLY A 377 -18.80 26.42 -10.12
CA GLY A 377 -19.09 27.20 -8.91
C GLY A 377 -18.97 26.36 -7.63
N ILE A 378 -19.58 25.17 -7.61
CA ILE A 378 -19.53 24.25 -6.46
C ILE A 378 -18.10 23.79 -6.21
N ASN A 379 -17.35 23.41 -7.25
CA ASN A 379 -15.97 22.95 -7.07
C ASN A 379 -15.08 24.03 -6.43
N ASN A 380 -15.16 25.27 -6.93
CA ASN A 380 -14.41 26.41 -6.35
C ASN A 380 -14.85 26.68 -4.91
N TYR A 381 -16.15 26.63 -4.62
CA TYR A 381 -16.67 26.81 -3.27
C TYR A 381 -16.14 25.74 -2.31
N VAL A 382 -16.17 24.46 -2.71
CA VAL A 382 -15.68 23.34 -1.91
C VAL A 382 -14.19 23.48 -1.62
N ILE A 383 -13.36 23.80 -2.61
CA ILE A 383 -11.92 24.01 -2.43
C ILE A 383 -11.66 25.16 -1.44
N THR A 384 -12.36 26.28 -1.61
CA THR A 384 -12.22 27.45 -0.74
C THR A 384 -12.63 27.12 0.70
N GLN A 385 -13.75 26.41 0.88
CA GLN A 385 -14.22 25.98 2.20
C GLN A 385 -13.28 24.97 2.84
N PHE A 386 -12.74 24.03 2.07
CA PHE A 386 -11.77 23.05 2.56
C PHE A 386 -10.50 23.75 3.06
N ASN A 387 -9.93 24.65 2.27
CA ASN A 387 -8.73 25.41 2.65
C ASN A 387 -8.98 26.27 3.90
N ARG A 388 -10.14 26.92 4.00
CA ARG A 388 -10.53 27.70 5.18
C ARG A 388 -10.62 26.82 6.42
N LYS A 389 -11.31 25.67 6.33
CA LYS A 389 -11.45 24.72 7.43
C LYS A 389 -10.10 24.14 7.86
N ASN A 390 -9.24 23.83 6.91
CA ASN A 390 -7.90 23.29 7.18
C ASN A 390 -7.03 24.31 7.93
N LYS A 391 -7.07 25.58 7.51
CA LYS A 391 -6.37 26.68 8.21
C LYS A 391 -6.87 26.88 9.64
N LEU A 392 -8.19 26.80 9.85
CA LEU A 392 -8.78 26.89 11.19
C LEU A 392 -8.35 25.70 12.08
N ASN A 393 -8.44 24.47 11.57
CA ASN A 393 -8.00 23.27 12.30
C ASN A 393 -6.51 23.33 12.69
N ILE A 394 -5.65 23.81 11.79
CA ILE A 394 -4.22 23.97 12.07
C ILE A 394 -4.01 25.00 13.19
N ASN A 395 -4.68 26.15 13.12
CA ASN A 395 -4.58 27.18 14.14
C ASN A 395 -5.09 26.69 15.51
N GLU A 396 -6.20 25.95 15.55
CA GLU A 396 -6.75 25.38 16.78
C GLU A 396 -5.77 24.38 17.42
N LYS A 397 -5.20 23.47 16.62
CA LYS A 397 -4.18 22.53 17.10
C LYS A 397 -2.90 23.21 17.56
N LEU A 398 -2.41 24.21 16.82
CA LEU A 398 -1.24 25.00 17.22
C LEU A 398 -1.48 25.70 18.56
N ASN A 399 -2.65 26.30 18.74
CA ASN A 399 -3.02 26.93 20.00
C ASN A 399 -3.12 25.91 21.15
N SER A 400 -3.64 24.71 20.89
CA SER A 400 -3.66 23.62 21.87
C SER A 400 -2.24 23.22 22.30
N ILE A 401 -1.32 23.04 21.35
CA ILE A 401 0.08 22.70 21.63
C ILE A 401 0.77 23.82 22.42
N ILE A 402 0.58 25.07 22.01
CA ILE A 402 1.14 26.23 22.73
C ILE A 402 0.63 26.28 24.17
N THR A 403 -0.66 25.99 24.38
CA THR A 403 -1.27 25.98 25.72
C THR A 403 -0.71 24.85 26.58
N GLU A 404 -0.56 23.65 26.01
CA GLU A 404 0.03 22.51 26.72
C GLU A 404 1.52 22.72 27.03
N LEU A 405 2.29 23.27 26.10
CA LEU A 405 3.70 23.63 26.32
C LEU A 405 3.85 24.66 27.43
N LYS A 406 3.00 25.69 27.44
CA LYS A 406 2.99 26.68 28.53
C LYS A 406 2.66 26.04 29.87
N ALA A 407 1.63 25.20 29.94
CA ALA A 407 1.25 24.50 31.16
C ALA A 407 2.41 23.62 31.70
N ARG A 408 3.12 22.89 30.82
CA ARG A 408 4.28 22.07 31.23
C ARG A 408 5.49 22.91 31.65
N LEU A 409 5.72 24.07 31.04
CA LEU A 409 6.79 24.97 31.46
C LEU A 409 6.47 25.61 32.82
N GLU A 410 5.21 25.98 33.08
CA GLU A 410 4.77 26.49 34.40
C GLU A 410 4.82 25.41 35.49
N GLU A 411 4.58 24.14 35.14
CA GLU A 411 4.74 23.00 36.05
C GLU A 411 6.22 22.76 36.40
N GLN A 412 7.12 22.83 35.40
CA GLN A 412 8.56 22.70 35.62
C GLN A 412 9.18 23.85 36.43
N ASP A 413 8.75 25.10 36.19
CA ASP A 413 9.19 26.26 36.99
C ASP A 413 8.73 26.18 38.46
N ASN A 414 7.56 25.57 38.73
CA ASN A 414 7.08 25.35 40.10
C ASN A 414 7.84 24.21 40.80
N ASP A 415 8.14 23.11 40.09
CA ASP A 415 8.94 22.01 40.65
C ASP A 415 10.38 22.45 40.97
N GLU A 416 10.98 23.32 40.16
CA GLU A 416 12.32 23.91 40.45
C GLU A 416 12.28 24.91 41.63
N GLN A 417 11.12 25.46 41.97
CA GLN A 417 10.95 26.35 43.12
C GLN A 417 10.72 25.62 44.45
N ASP A 418 10.10 24.43 44.42
CA ASP A 418 9.92 23.60 45.62
C ASP A 418 11.19 22.83 46.02
N ASP A 419 12.08 22.50 45.06
CA ASP A 419 13.39 21.89 45.35
C ASP A 419 14.46 22.89 45.87
N ALA A 420 14.14 24.19 45.88
CA ALA A 420 15.05 25.27 46.29
C ALA A 420 14.85 25.77 47.74
N TYR A 421 13.99 25.13 48.54
CA TYR A 421 13.72 25.49 49.94
C TYR A 421 14.22 24.48 50.97
#